data_AF-A0A316HBT4-F1
#
_entry.id   AF-A0A316HBT4-F1
#
_cell.length_a   1.000
_cell.length_b   1.000
_cell.length_c   1.000
_cell.angle_alpha   90.00
_cell.angle_beta   90.00
_cell.angle_gamma   90.00
#
_symmetry.space_group_name_H-M   'P 1'
#
loop_
_entity.id
_entity.type
_entity.pdbx_description
1 polymer ?
#
loop_
_entity_poly.entity_id
_entity_poly.type
_entity_poly.pdbx_seq_one_letter_code
_entity_poly.pdbx_strand_id
1 'polypeptide(L)' 'MVLQIQPNFPCENCIKCGKRPQVEQRKQIWTITCPDKSCKNLVKGKIADFVTWNRLNKKAADLVAAQSLETLKRTA' A
#
# COMPACT_ATOMS: atom_id res chain seq x y z
N MET A 1 17.55 -4.82 -7.24
CA MET A 1 16.55 -5.43 -8.15
C MET A 1 15.21 -4.73 -7.92
N VAL A 2 14.48 -4.41 -8.99
CA VAL A 2 13.12 -3.84 -8.91
C VAL A 2 12.14 -4.92 -9.35
N LEU A 3 11.12 -5.17 -8.54
CA LEU A 3 10.06 -6.14 -8.78
C LEU A 3 8.73 -5.40 -8.90
N GLN A 4 8.00 -5.69 -9.98
CA GLN A 4 6.65 -5.18 -10.19
C GLN A 4 5.65 -6.04 -9.41
N ILE A 5 4.68 -5.38 -8.79
CA ILE A 5 3.62 -6.06 -8.04
C ILE A 5 2.51 -6.44 -9.00
N GLN A 6 2.17 -7.74 -9.03
CA GLN A 6 1.09 -8.25 -9.87
C GLN A 6 -0.23 -7.51 -9.61
N PRO A 7 -1.06 -7.23 -10.63
CA PRO A 7 -2.29 -6.44 -10.46
C PRO A 7 -3.30 -7.05 -9.49
N ASN A 8 -3.35 -8.38 -9.41
CA ASN A 8 -4.24 -9.14 -8.53
C ASN A 8 -3.78 -9.20 -7.06
N PHE A 9 -2.57 -8.73 -6.74
CA PHE A 9 -2.08 -8.72 -5.36
C PHE A 9 -2.71 -7.56 -4.57
N PRO A 10 -3.19 -7.77 -3.33
CA PRO A 10 -3.83 -6.74 -2.52
C PRO A 10 -2.81 -5.69 -2.04
N CYS A 11 -2.65 -4.64 -2.83
CA CYS A 11 -1.73 -3.54 -2.56
C CYS A 11 -2.34 -2.22 -3.02
N GLU A 12 -2.38 -1.27 -2.09
CA GLU A 12 -2.90 0.08 -2.31
C GLU A 12 -1.97 0.89 -3.22
N ASN A 13 -2.59 1.73 -4.03
CA ASN A 13 -1.87 2.69 -4.86
C ASN A 13 -1.29 3.80 -3.99
N CYS A 14 -0.23 4.46 -4.46
CA CYS A 14 0.36 5.60 -3.76
C CYS A 14 -0.69 6.69 -3.50
N ILE A 15 -0.88 7.10 -2.24
CA ILE A 15 -1.88 8.11 -1.88
C ILE A 15 -1.65 9.48 -2.54
N LYS A 16 -0.40 9.78 -2.91
CA LYS A 16 -0.01 11.08 -3.47
C LYS A 16 -0.26 11.18 -4.98
N CYS A 17 0.06 10.14 -5.74
CA CYS A 17 0.02 10.17 -7.21
C CYS A 17 -0.88 9.09 -7.84
N GLY A 18 -1.48 8.21 -7.04
CA GLY A 18 -2.34 7.12 -7.52
C GLY A 18 -1.62 5.99 -8.26
N LYS A 19 -0.30 6.05 -8.43
CA LYS A 19 0.48 5.00 -9.10
C LYS A 19 0.69 3.79 -8.19
N ARG A 20 0.64 2.59 -8.76
CA ARG A 20 0.95 1.34 -8.06
C ARG A 20 2.42 1.33 -7.61
N PRO A 21 2.75 0.94 -6.38
CA PRO A 21 4.13 0.87 -5.93
C PRO A 21 4.90 -0.26 -6.61
N GLN A 22 6.21 -0.21 -6.45
CA GLN A 22 7.15 -1.27 -6.82
C GLN A 22 7.95 -1.71 -5.60
N VAL A 23 8.47 -2.94 -5.64
CA VAL A 23 9.31 -3.48 -4.57
C VAL A 23 10.77 -3.45 -5.02
N GLU A 24 11.62 -2.81 -4.25
CA GLU A 24 13.06 -2.81 -4.43
C GLU A 24 13.72 -3.67 -3.36
N GLN A 25 14.57 -4.61 -3.78
CA GLN A 25 15.46 -5.35 -2.88
C GLN A 25 16.88 -4.81 -2.99
N ARG A 26 17.44 -4.40 -1.85
CA ARG A 26 18.85 -3.99 -1.69
C ARG A 26 19.47 -4.75 -0.52
N LYS A 27 20.37 -5.70 -0.81
CA LYS A 27 20.98 -6.60 0.18
C LYS A 27 19.88 -7.31 1.00
N GLN A 28 19.86 -7.12 2.31
CA GLN A 28 18.87 -7.70 3.24
C GLN A 28 17.66 -6.80 3.50
N ILE A 29 17.52 -5.68 2.77
CA ILE A 29 16.44 -4.72 2.97
C ILE A 29 15.50 -4.77 1.77
N TRP A 30 14.22 -4.91 2.09
CA TRP A 30 13.11 -4.77 1.16
C TRP A 30 12.51 -3.38 1.32
N THR A 31 12.26 -2.72 0.20
CA THR A 31 11.67 -1.39 0.16
C THR A 31 10.48 -1.39 -0.78
N ILE A 32 9.30 -1.11 -0.26
CA ILE A 32 8.13 -0.80 -1.10
C ILE A 32 8.18 0.71 -1.36
N THR A 33 8.22 1.13 -2.62
CA THR A 33 8.36 2.54 -2.98
C THR A 33 7.41 2.92 -4.09
N CYS A 34 6.97 4.17 -4.09
CA CYS A 34 6.34 4.77 -5.25
C CYS A 34 7.34 4.78 -6.43
N PRO A 35 6.93 4.41 -7.66
CA PRO A 35 7.77 4.58 -8.86
C PRO A 35 8.07 6.06 -9.13
N ASP A 36 7.21 6.96 -8.67
CA ASP A 36 7.42 8.40 -8.76
C ASP A 36 8.28 8.91 -7.59
N LYS A 37 9.55 9.21 -7.89
CA LYS A 37 10.53 9.66 -6.89
C LYS A 37 10.15 11.00 -6.25
N SER A 38 9.32 11.82 -6.90
CA SER A 38 8.84 13.09 -6.33
C SER A 38 7.95 12.86 -5.10
N CYS A 39 7.26 11.72 -5.03
CA CYS A 39 6.35 11.41 -3.93
C CYS A 39 7.08 11.17 -2.60
N LYS A 40 8.35 10.75 -2.64
CA LYS A 40 9.15 10.37 -1.45
C LYS A 40 8.39 9.44 -0.49
N ASN A 41 7.54 8.57 -1.04
CA ASN A 41 6.72 7.64 -0.27
C ASN A 41 7.31 6.24 -0.39
N LEU A 42 7.77 5.70 0.74
CA LEU A 42 8.44 4.42 0.81
C LEU A 42 8.27 3.80 2.19
N VAL A 43 8.31 2.47 2.23
CA VAL A 43 8.32 1.65 3.45
C VAL A 43 9.49 0.68 3.34
N LYS A 44 10.35 0.62 4.36
CA LYS A 44 11.52 -0.27 4.40
C LYS A 44 11.36 -1.31 5.50
N GLY A 45 11.85 -2.52 5.26
CA GLY A 45 11.85 -3.58 6.25
C GLY A 45 12.84 -4.69 5.92
N LYS A 46 13.02 -5.62 6.88
CA LYS A 46 13.69 -6.90 6.64
C LYS A 46 12.88 -7.84 5.73
N ILE A 47 11.58 -7.57 5.62
CA ILE A 47 10.62 -8.20 4.70
C ILE A 47 9.80 -7.11 4.01
N ALA A 48 9.13 -7.43 2.90
CA ALA A 48 8.25 -6.50 2.21
C ALA A 48 6.95 -6.27 3.02
N ASP A 49 6.86 -5.12 3.70
CA ASP A 49 5.75 -4.78 4.60
C ASP A 49 4.59 -4.08 3.89
N PHE A 50 3.78 -4.89 3.19
CA PHE A 50 2.57 -4.41 2.51
C PHE A 50 1.47 -3.95 3.47
N VAL A 51 1.46 -4.42 4.71
CA VAL A 51 0.47 -4.02 5.71
C VAL A 51 0.66 -2.56 6.06
N THR A 52 1.90 -2.16 6.39
CA THR A 52 2.23 -0.77 6.68
C THR A 52 2.04 0.10 5.44
N TRP A 53 2.44 -0.37 4.25
CA TRP A 53 2.21 0.37 3.02
C TRP A 53 0.72 0.64 2.80
N ASN A 54 -0.12 -0.40 2.84
CA ASN A 54 -1.56 -0.27 2.62
C ASN A 54 -2.19 0.65 3.67
N ARG A 55 -1.81 0.54 4.95
CA ARG A 55 -2.31 1.43 6.01
C ARG A 55 -1.99 2.90 5.74
N LEU A 56 -0.80 3.22 5.24
CA LEU A 56 -0.37 4.59 4.95
C LEU A 56 -0.98 5.14 3.65
N ASN A 57 -1.44 4.27 2.77
CA ASN A 57 -1.93 4.66 1.44
C ASN A 57 -3.43 4.46 1.23
N LYS A 58 -4.13 3.88 2.20
CA LYS A 58 -5.58 3.69 2.17
C LYS A 58 -6.27 5.07 2.11
N LYS A 59 -7.19 5.25 1.17
CA LYS A 59 -7.93 6.50 1.05
C LYS A 59 -8.97 6.61 2.17
N ALA A 60 -9.22 7.84 2.63
CA ALA A 60 -10.21 8.11 3.67
C ALA A 60 -11.63 7.60 3.30
N ALA A 61 -11.99 7.64 2.01
CA ALA A 61 -13.26 7.09 1.51
C ALA A 61 -13.41 5.59 1.80
N ASP A 62 -12.32 4.82 1.72
CA ASP A 62 -12.33 3.37 1.95
C ASP A 62 -12.40 3.03 3.45
N LEU A 63 -11.99 3.95 4.33
CA LEU A 63 -12.15 3.82 5.77
C LEU A 63 -13.62 4.02 6.18
N VAL A 64 -14.28 5.02 5.59
CA VAL A 64 -15.70 5.29 5.83
C VAL A 64 -16.57 4.15 5.30
N ALA A 65 -16.31 3.67 4.08
CA ALA A 65 -17.04 2.54 3.50
C ALA A 65 -16.88 1.25 4.31
N ALA A 66 -15.67 0.96 4.83
CA ALA A 66 -15.43 -0.19 5.70
C ALA A 66 -16.20 -0.10 7.02
N GLN A 67 -16.23 1.08 7.64
CA GLN A 67 -17.01 1.31 8.87
C GLN A 67 -18.52 1.15 8.62
N SER A 68 -19.05 1.71 7.54
CA SER A 68 -20.47 1.59 7.19
C SER A 68 -20.89 0.13 6.99
N LEU A 69 -20.02 -0.69 6.38
CA LEU A 69 -20.30 -2.11 6.13
C LEU A 69 -20.23 -2.95 7.42
N GLU A 70 -19.35 -2.61 8.36
CA GLU A 70 -19.34 -3.24 9.69
C GLU A 70 -20.54 -2.83 10.54
N THR A 71 -21.01 -1.58 10.47
CA THR A 71 -22.21 -1.14 11.18
C THR A 71 -23.46 -1.87 10.68
N LEU A 72 -23.60 -2.04 9.36
CA LEU A 72 -24.71 -2.77 8.74
C LEU A 72 -24.77 -4.25 9.15
N LYS A 73 -23.62 -4.92 9.30
CA LYS A 73 -23.55 -6.32 9.77
C LYS A 73 -23.92 -6.50 11.24
N ARG A 74 -23.86 -5.45 12.06
CA ARG A 74 -24.19 -5.49 13.48
C ARG A 74 -25.64 -5.15 13.79
N THR A 75 -26.38 -4.64 12.80
CA THR A 75 -27.80 -4.28 12.91
C THR A 75 -28.73 -5.25 12.17
N ALA A 76 -28.19 -6.30 11.55
CA ALA A 76 -28.93 -7.36 10.86
C ALA A 76 -29.02 -8.64 11.71
#